data_AF-A0A6A3AJM7-F1
#
_entry.id   AF-A0A6A3AJM7-F1
#
_cell.length_a   1.000
_cell.length_b   1.000
_cell.length_c   1.000
_cell.angle_alpha   90.00
_cell.angle_beta   90.00
_cell.angle_gamma   90.00
#
_symmetry.space_group_name_H-M   'P 1'
#
loop_
_entity.id
_entity.type
_entity.pdbx_description
1 polymer ?
#
loop_
_entity_poly.entity_id
_entity_poly.type
_entity_poly.pdbx_seq_one_letter_code
_entity_poly.pdbx_strand_id
1 'polypeptide(L)'
;MSSAVAGSFSASKQIGFQGKNESEEELGDEKNKKFGGDDDEANNNGDDEHNDDDDDDDRMKSEKELDIGPQFSLKEQLEKDKDDESLRRWKEQLLGSVDMFAVGESKDPEVMILSLSILCPGRPDICLSIPFGSKPRSSLFMLKEGSKYRLKFSFTVSNNIVSGLKYTNNVWKTGVRVDKTKLMLGTFSPQKEPYTYELEEETTPSGLFARGSYSARTKFVDDDGKEYLDVSYHFEIQKNWPSRS
;
A
#
# COMPACT_ATOMS: atom_id res chain seq x y z
N MET A 1 33.25 12.56 -18.31
CA MET A 1 32.60 13.89 -18.44
C MET A 1 31.14 13.67 -18.10
N SER A 2 30.76 13.84 -16.82
CA SER A 2 29.92 14.95 -16.31
C SER A 2 28.56 15.01 -17.03
N SER A 3 27.40 14.92 -16.38
CA SER A 3 27.00 15.68 -15.20
C SER A 3 25.83 15.02 -14.45
N ALA A 4 25.84 15.15 -13.13
CA ALA A 4 24.67 15.05 -12.26
C ALA A 4 23.88 16.37 -12.30
N VAL A 5 22.58 16.33 -12.00
CA VAL A 5 21.83 17.51 -11.55
C VAL A 5 20.92 17.07 -10.41
N ALA A 6 21.19 17.63 -9.24
CA ALA A 6 20.35 17.62 -8.05
C ALA A 6 19.32 18.75 -8.14
N GLY A 7 18.13 18.54 -7.58
CA GLY A 7 17.12 19.56 -7.36
C GLY A 7 16.49 19.39 -5.99
N SER A 8 16.98 20.19 -5.04
CA SER A 8 16.42 20.36 -3.69
C SER A 8 15.48 21.57 -3.69
N PHE A 9 14.35 21.46 -2.98
CA PHE A 9 13.65 22.63 -2.46
C PHE A 9 13.37 22.41 -0.96
N SER A 10 13.91 23.32 -0.16
CA SER A 10 13.73 23.44 1.29
C SER A 10 13.09 24.80 1.58
N ALA A 11 12.10 24.82 2.47
CA ALA A 11 11.71 26.01 3.22
C ALA A 11 10.97 25.61 4.52
N SER A 12 11.74 25.60 5.61
CA SER A 12 11.49 26.14 6.96
C SER A 12 10.07 26.17 7.54
N LYS A 13 9.89 25.65 8.77
CA LYS A 13 9.89 26.47 10.01
C LYS A 13 9.86 25.60 11.29
N GLN A 14 10.90 25.76 12.12
CA GLN A 14 10.94 25.34 13.52
C GLN A 14 9.99 26.18 14.37
N ILE A 15 9.26 25.55 15.30
CA ILE A 15 8.94 26.12 16.60
C ILE A 15 9.16 25.00 17.62
N GLY A 16 10.16 25.19 18.50
CA GLY A 16 10.41 24.32 19.63
C GLY A 16 9.53 24.70 20.82
N PHE A 17 9.21 23.72 21.66
CA PHE A 17 8.85 23.97 23.04
C PHE A 17 9.51 22.91 23.92
N GLN A 18 10.41 23.38 24.78
CA GLN A 18 11.08 22.63 25.82
C GLN A 18 10.58 23.21 27.14
N GLY A 19 10.03 22.37 28.00
CA GLY A 19 9.59 22.73 29.34
C GLY A 19 9.79 21.55 30.26
N LYS A 20 10.91 21.57 31.01
CA LYS A 20 11.12 20.76 32.21
C LYS A 20 10.21 21.28 33.33
N ASN A 21 9.77 20.38 34.22
CA ASN A 21 9.88 20.57 35.67
C ASN A 21 9.77 19.21 36.37
N GLU A 22 10.72 19.00 37.28
CA GLU A 22 10.86 17.90 38.23
C GLU A 22 10.07 18.22 39.51
N SER A 23 9.60 17.18 40.23
CA SER A 23 9.78 16.94 41.68
C SER A 23 8.91 15.76 42.14
N GLU A 24 9.54 14.63 42.51
CA GLU A 24 9.58 14.01 43.86
C GLU A 24 8.38 13.08 44.16
N GLU A 25 8.58 11.75 44.14
CA GLU A 25 8.91 10.85 45.26
C GLU A 25 7.80 10.71 46.33
N GLU A 26 7.16 9.54 46.43
CA GLU A 26 7.40 8.62 47.55
C GLU A 26 6.71 7.25 47.38
N LEU A 27 7.25 6.30 48.15
CA LEU A 27 7.14 4.84 48.16
C LEU A 27 5.80 4.25 48.63
N GLY A 28 5.57 2.96 48.31
CA GLY A 28 4.50 2.16 48.91
C GLY A 28 4.43 0.69 48.45
N ASP A 29 5.35 -0.12 48.95
CA ASP A 29 5.37 -1.56 49.25
C ASP A 29 4.61 -2.68 48.50
N GLU A 30 5.33 -3.81 48.48
CA GLU A 30 5.06 -5.16 48.01
C GLU A 30 3.70 -5.80 48.38
N LYS A 31 3.23 -6.72 47.52
CA LYS A 31 2.96 -8.11 47.94
C LYS A 31 2.91 -9.11 46.80
N ASN A 32 3.81 -10.07 46.93
CA ASN A 32 3.99 -11.33 46.23
C ASN A 32 2.75 -12.24 46.33
N LYS A 33 2.33 -12.88 45.22
CA LYS A 33 1.65 -14.18 45.25
C LYS A 33 1.89 -14.95 43.95
N LYS A 34 2.45 -16.14 44.13
CA LYS A 34 2.91 -17.11 43.14
C LYS A 34 2.03 -18.35 43.23
N PHE A 35 1.34 -18.71 42.15
CA PHE A 35 0.78 -20.03 41.79
C PHE A 35 0.48 -19.90 40.28
N GLY A 36 0.91 -20.72 39.32
CA GLY A 36 1.26 -22.12 39.31
C GLY A 36 0.22 -22.86 38.46
N GLY A 37 0.61 -23.36 37.27
CA GLY A 37 -0.07 -24.46 36.57
C GLY A 37 -0.96 -24.13 35.36
N ASP A 38 -0.47 -24.60 34.21
CA ASP A 38 -1.16 -25.31 33.12
C ASP A 38 -2.15 -24.58 32.18
N ASP A 39 -1.69 -24.50 30.93
CA ASP A 39 -2.37 -24.98 29.70
C ASP A 39 -3.89 -24.90 29.67
N ASP A 40 -4.41 -23.95 28.89
CA ASP A 40 -5.57 -24.20 28.05
C ASP A 40 -5.47 -23.36 26.78
N GLU A 41 -5.05 -24.07 25.73
CA GLU A 41 -5.04 -23.67 24.33
C GLU A 41 -6.50 -23.52 23.86
N ALA A 42 -7.08 -22.34 24.13
CA ALA A 42 -8.39 -21.98 23.61
C ALA A 42 -8.28 -21.62 22.12
N ASN A 43 -8.41 -22.66 21.32
CA ASN A 43 -8.55 -22.68 19.88
C ASN A 43 -9.77 -21.85 19.45
N ASN A 44 -9.57 -20.54 19.29
CA ASN A 44 -10.62 -19.64 18.80
C ASN A 44 -10.62 -19.71 17.27
N ASN A 45 -11.32 -20.73 16.74
CA ASN A 45 -11.71 -20.80 15.34
C ASN A 45 -12.79 -19.74 15.08
N GLY A 46 -12.36 -18.49 14.98
CA GLY A 46 -13.09 -17.42 14.32
C GLY A 46 -12.47 -17.20 12.96
N ASP A 47 -13.27 -17.24 11.91
CA ASP A 47 -12.90 -16.57 10.68
C ASP A 47 -12.73 -15.10 11.03
N ASP A 48 -11.50 -14.59 10.94
CA ASP A 48 -11.18 -13.16 11.11
C ASP A 48 -11.75 -12.42 9.88
N GLU A 49 -13.07 -12.40 9.77
CA GLU A 49 -13.79 -11.37 9.06
C GLU A 49 -13.56 -10.10 9.85
N HIS A 50 -12.49 -9.38 9.51
CA HIS A 50 -12.37 -7.98 9.89
C HIS A 50 -13.56 -7.27 9.22
N ASN A 51 -14.65 -7.11 9.98
CA ASN A 51 -15.72 -6.17 9.66
C ASN A 51 -15.06 -4.79 9.66
N ASP A 52 -14.56 -4.42 8.49
CA ASP A 52 -14.25 -3.05 8.17
C ASP A 52 -15.59 -2.33 8.11
N ASP A 53 -16.07 -1.88 9.26
CA ASP A 53 -16.91 -0.69 9.33
C ASP A 53 -16.06 0.44 8.72
N ASP A 54 -16.02 0.52 7.39
CA ASP A 54 -15.54 1.65 6.61
C ASP A 54 -16.51 2.86 6.76
N ASP A 55 -17.15 2.97 7.93
CA ASP A 55 -17.92 4.12 8.41
C ASP A 55 -16.99 5.21 9.01
N ASP A 56 -15.67 5.06 8.87
CA ASP A 56 -14.75 6.21 8.72
C ASP A 56 -14.76 6.66 7.24
N ASP A 57 -15.96 6.81 6.68
CA ASP A 57 -16.24 7.84 5.68
C ASP A 57 -15.85 9.16 6.37
N ASP A 58 -14.59 9.55 6.16
CA ASP A 58 -14.22 10.95 6.23
C ASP A 58 -15.11 11.63 5.18
N ARG A 59 -16.33 11.95 5.62
CA ARG A 59 -17.26 12.87 4.99
C ARG A 59 -16.51 14.19 4.96
N MET A 60 -15.57 14.31 4.04
CA MET A 60 -15.37 15.52 3.31
C MET A 60 -16.70 15.75 2.58
N LYS A 61 -17.64 16.34 3.31
CA LYS A 61 -18.79 17.03 2.78
C LYS A 61 -18.27 18.16 1.90
N SER A 62 -17.85 17.84 0.68
CA SER A 62 -17.84 18.72 -0.50
C SER A 62 -17.08 18.09 -1.66
N GLU A 63 -17.52 16.95 -2.16
CA GLU A 63 -17.33 16.67 -3.59
C GLU A 63 -18.66 16.97 -4.24
N LYS A 64 -18.78 18.16 -4.85
CA LYS A 64 -19.75 18.32 -5.91
C LYS A 64 -19.43 17.19 -6.88
N GLU A 65 -20.38 16.27 -7.07
CA GLU A 65 -20.32 15.23 -8.09
C GLU A 65 -19.83 15.91 -9.39
N LEU A 66 -18.55 15.73 -9.72
CA LEU A 66 -17.98 16.35 -10.90
C LEU A 66 -18.57 15.58 -12.06
N ASP A 67 -19.32 16.27 -12.92
CA ASP A 67 -19.79 15.68 -14.17
C ASP A 67 -18.58 15.45 -15.08
N ILE A 68 -18.00 14.25 -14.97
CA ILE A 68 -16.85 13.77 -15.73
C ILE A 68 -17.21 13.44 -17.19
N GLY A 69 -18.49 13.60 -17.57
CA GLY A 69 -18.96 13.32 -18.91
C GLY A 69 -18.99 11.83 -19.25
N PRO A 70 -19.37 11.48 -20.49
CA PRO A 70 -19.49 10.08 -20.89
C PRO A 70 -18.13 9.39 -21.03
N GLN A 71 -18.05 8.15 -20.54
CA GLN A 71 -16.86 7.30 -20.68
C GLN A 71 -16.67 6.84 -22.13
N PHE A 72 -15.44 7.01 -22.63
CA PHE A 72 -14.99 6.59 -23.96
C PHE A 72 -13.86 5.56 -23.83
N SER A 73 -13.75 4.65 -24.81
CA SER A 73 -12.57 3.81 -24.90
C SER A 73 -11.40 4.59 -25.50
N LEU A 74 -10.18 4.27 -25.08
CA LEU A 74 -8.98 4.88 -25.64
C LEU A 74 -8.92 4.69 -27.17
N LYS A 75 -9.35 3.53 -27.66
CA LYS A 75 -9.43 3.24 -29.10
C LYS A 75 -10.35 4.21 -29.86
N GLU A 76 -11.56 4.43 -29.35
CA GLU A 76 -12.51 5.38 -29.95
C GLU A 76 -11.93 6.80 -30.00
N GLN A 77 -11.25 7.21 -28.93
CA GLN A 77 -10.67 8.54 -28.85
C GLN A 77 -9.48 8.70 -29.82
N LEU A 78 -8.64 7.67 -29.98
CA LEU A 78 -7.55 7.68 -30.94
C LEU A 78 -8.05 7.72 -32.39
N GLU A 79 -9.12 6.99 -32.71
CA GLU A 79 -9.71 6.98 -34.06
C GLU A 79 -10.36 8.32 -34.43
N LYS A 80 -11.04 8.97 -33.48
CA LYS A 80 -11.67 10.29 -33.72
C LYS A 80 -10.66 11.37 -34.07
N ASP A 81 -9.49 11.33 -33.45
CA ASP A 81 -8.48 12.39 -33.57
C ASP A 81 -7.37 12.04 -34.58
N LYS A 82 -7.56 10.99 -35.39
CA LYS A 82 -6.54 10.49 -36.33
C LYS A 82 -6.09 11.52 -37.38
N ASP A 83 -7.00 12.42 -37.74
CA ASP A 83 -6.81 13.44 -38.77
C ASP A 83 -6.31 14.79 -38.18
N ASP A 84 -6.20 14.89 -36.85
CA ASP A 84 -5.65 16.06 -36.15
C ASP A 84 -4.22 15.80 -35.67
N GLU A 85 -3.24 16.36 -36.38
CA GLU A 85 -1.82 16.22 -36.06
C GLU A 85 -1.47 16.76 -34.67
N SER A 86 -2.13 17.84 -34.24
CA SER A 86 -1.84 18.49 -32.96
C SER A 86 -2.32 17.64 -31.78
N LEU A 87 -3.54 17.09 -31.87
CA LEU A 87 -4.10 16.20 -30.85
C LEU A 87 -3.34 14.88 -30.79
N ARG A 88 -2.91 14.35 -31.94
CA ARG A 88 -2.08 13.14 -31.98
C ARG A 88 -0.75 13.32 -31.27
N ARG A 89 -0.01 14.40 -31.57
CA ARG A 89 1.25 14.69 -30.89
C ARG A 89 1.07 14.91 -29.40
N TRP A 90 0.01 15.62 -29.01
CA TRP A 90 -0.30 15.85 -27.61
C TRP A 90 -0.60 14.54 -26.86
N LYS A 91 -1.41 13.64 -27.44
CA LYS A 91 -1.69 12.32 -26.84
C LYS A 91 -0.46 11.43 -26.76
N GLU A 92 0.37 11.42 -27.80
CA GLU A 92 1.64 10.68 -27.81
C GLU A 92 2.58 11.19 -26.71
N GLN A 93 2.60 12.49 -26.44
CA GLN A 93 3.38 13.06 -25.34
C GLN A 93 2.84 12.66 -23.96
N LEU A 94 1.52 12.50 -23.80
CA LEU A 94 0.90 12.13 -22.52
C LEU A 94 0.95 10.64 -22.23
N LEU A 95 0.58 9.82 -23.22
CA LEU A 95 0.43 8.38 -23.07
C LEU A 95 1.70 7.62 -23.45
N GLY A 96 2.69 8.30 -24.03
CA GLY A 96 3.84 7.67 -24.64
C GLY A 96 3.45 6.83 -25.86
N SER A 97 4.28 5.84 -26.17
CA SER A 97 3.98 4.83 -27.18
C SER A 97 2.93 3.87 -26.64
N VAL A 98 1.66 4.17 -26.88
CA VAL A 98 0.54 3.29 -26.53
C VAL A 98 0.61 2.02 -27.38
N ASP A 99 0.68 0.87 -26.71
CA ASP A 99 0.60 -0.42 -27.39
C ASP A 99 -0.84 -0.71 -27.80
N MET A 100 -1.13 -0.59 -29.11
CA MET A 100 -2.45 -0.89 -29.67
C MET A 100 -2.92 -2.33 -29.43
N PHE A 101 -2.02 -3.26 -29.09
CA PHE A 101 -2.40 -4.62 -28.67
C PHE A 101 -2.87 -4.68 -27.23
N ALA A 102 -2.38 -3.80 -26.37
CA ALA A 102 -2.84 -3.67 -24.98
C ALA A 102 -4.12 -2.83 -24.88
N VAL A 103 -4.43 -2.02 -25.92
CA VAL A 103 -5.68 -1.26 -26.02
C VAL A 103 -6.81 -2.15 -26.55
N GLY A 104 -7.84 -2.30 -25.72
CA GLY A 104 -9.04 -3.07 -26.04
C GLY A 104 -10.12 -2.19 -26.64
N GLU A 105 -11.22 -2.82 -27.07
CA GLU A 105 -12.45 -2.10 -27.45
C GLU A 105 -13.32 -1.77 -26.23
N SER A 106 -13.00 -2.38 -25.08
CA SER A 106 -13.71 -2.15 -23.82
C SER A 106 -13.52 -0.72 -23.34
N LYS A 107 -14.59 -0.16 -22.78
CA LYS A 107 -14.54 1.11 -22.04
C LYS A 107 -13.93 0.93 -20.66
N ASP A 108 -13.97 -0.28 -20.13
CA ASP A 108 -13.49 -0.57 -18.79
C ASP A 108 -11.99 -0.90 -18.80
N PRO A 109 -11.18 -0.18 -18.01
CA PRO A 109 -9.78 -0.53 -17.81
C PRO A 109 -9.65 -1.87 -17.08
N GLU A 110 -8.53 -2.54 -17.29
CA GLU A 110 -8.17 -3.76 -16.57
C GLU A 110 -6.80 -3.57 -15.94
N VAL A 111 -6.72 -3.78 -14.62
CA VAL A 111 -5.48 -3.69 -13.86
C VAL A 111 -5.23 -5.03 -13.20
N MET A 112 -4.04 -5.59 -13.44
CA MET A 112 -3.60 -6.83 -12.82
C MET A 112 -2.41 -6.54 -11.91
N ILE A 113 -2.61 -6.66 -10.60
CA ILE A 113 -1.53 -6.52 -9.63
C ILE A 113 -0.71 -7.82 -9.63
N LEU A 114 0.55 -7.73 -10.03
CA LEU A 114 1.43 -8.89 -10.25
C LEU A 114 2.21 -9.28 -9.00
N SER A 115 2.72 -8.31 -8.26
CA SER A 115 3.59 -8.58 -7.11
C SER A 115 3.65 -7.44 -6.10
N LEU A 116 3.88 -7.83 -4.84
CA LEU A 116 4.30 -6.95 -3.75
C LEU A 116 5.74 -7.30 -3.35
N SER A 117 6.62 -6.30 -3.38
CA SER A 117 8.01 -6.40 -2.97
C SER A 117 8.28 -5.54 -1.75
N ILE A 118 9.03 -6.06 -0.78
CA ILE A 118 9.50 -5.34 0.39
C ILE A 118 11.00 -5.12 0.26
N LEU A 119 11.38 -3.88 0.01
CA LEU A 119 12.76 -3.45 -0.17
C LEU A 119 13.33 -3.08 1.18
N CYS A 120 14.34 -3.82 1.64
CA CYS A 120 14.99 -3.60 2.92
C CYS A 120 16.47 -3.26 2.69
N PRO A 121 16.95 -2.07 3.09
CA PRO A 121 18.35 -1.71 2.91
C PRO A 121 19.31 -2.77 3.52
N GLY A 122 20.32 -3.17 2.74
CA GLY A 122 21.35 -4.09 3.20
C GLY A 122 20.98 -5.58 3.18
N ARG A 123 19.86 -5.97 2.58
CA ARG A 123 19.50 -7.38 2.36
C ARG A 123 18.74 -7.56 1.03
N PRO A 124 18.63 -8.80 0.52
CA PRO A 124 17.79 -9.07 -0.65
C PRO A 124 16.33 -8.70 -0.39
N ASP A 125 15.67 -8.18 -1.41
CA ASP A 125 14.25 -7.85 -1.37
C ASP A 125 13.40 -9.10 -1.18
N ILE A 126 12.30 -8.94 -0.44
CA ILE A 126 11.28 -9.99 -0.33
C ILE A 126 10.29 -9.75 -1.46
N CYS A 127 10.17 -10.66 -2.42
CA CYS A 127 9.23 -10.54 -3.54
C CYS A 127 8.11 -11.57 -3.42
N LEU A 128 6.86 -11.09 -3.41
CA LEU A 128 5.65 -11.89 -3.28
C LEU A 128 4.83 -11.75 -4.55
N SER A 129 4.60 -12.84 -5.27
CA SER A 129 3.66 -12.86 -6.40
C SER A 129 2.22 -12.88 -5.91
N ILE A 130 1.35 -12.16 -6.60
CA ILE A 130 -0.10 -12.11 -6.33
C ILE A 130 -0.82 -12.94 -7.42
N PRO A 131 -1.79 -13.81 -7.07
CA PRO A 131 -2.32 -14.04 -5.73
C PRO A 131 -1.31 -14.75 -4.81
N PHE A 132 -1.38 -14.42 -3.52
CA PHE A 132 -0.50 -15.04 -2.53
C PHE A 132 -0.74 -16.55 -2.44
N GLY A 133 0.33 -17.33 -2.25
CA GLY A 133 0.26 -18.79 -2.21
C GLY A 133 -0.78 -19.34 -1.22
N SER A 134 -1.30 -20.54 -1.50
CA SER A 134 -2.51 -21.15 -0.93
C SER A 134 -2.46 -21.61 0.54
N LYS A 135 -1.58 -21.07 1.38
CA LYS A 135 -1.53 -21.44 2.80
C LYS A 135 -2.33 -20.45 3.65
N PRO A 136 -3.58 -20.78 4.04
CA PRO A 136 -4.35 -19.92 4.92
C PRO A 136 -3.60 -19.72 6.24
N ARG A 137 -3.53 -18.46 6.70
CA ARG A 137 -2.99 -18.03 8.00
C ARG A 137 -1.48 -18.23 8.26
N SER A 138 -0.69 -18.67 7.28
CA SER A 138 0.78 -18.64 7.44
C SER A 138 1.33 -17.24 7.15
N SER A 139 2.26 -16.77 7.98
CA SER A 139 3.01 -15.53 7.74
C SER A 139 3.70 -15.59 6.37
N LEU A 140 3.31 -14.70 5.44
CA LEU A 140 3.89 -14.62 4.10
C LEU A 140 5.36 -14.22 4.14
N PHE A 141 5.72 -13.37 5.11
CA PHE A 141 7.07 -12.89 5.31
C PHE A 141 7.28 -12.45 6.76
N MET A 142 8.54 -12.18 7.07
CA MET A 142 8.98 -11.75 8.37
C MET A 142 9.88 -10.53 8.25
N LEU A 143 9.60 -9.52 9.07
CA LEU A 143 10.37 -8.30 9.21
C LEU A 143 11.11 -8.26 10.55
N LYS A 144 12.30 -7.68 10.57
CA LYS A 144 12.98 -7.34 11.82
C LYS A 144 12.42 -6.02 12.33
N GLU A 145 12.22 -5.91 13.64
CA GLU A 145 11.83 -4.67 14.32
C GLU A 145 12.83 -3.52 14.09
N GLY A 146 12.36 -2.27 14.05
CA GLY A 146 13.19 -1.09 13.85
C GLY A 146 13.93 -1.06 12.51
N SER A 147 13.47 -1.83 11.52
CA SER A 147 14.08 -1.90 10.20
C SER A 147 13.37 -0.95 9.25
N LYS A 148 14.16 -0.26 8.44
CA LYS A 148 13.65 0.53 7.32
C LYS A 148 13.19 -0.39 6.19
N TYR A 149 12.07 -0.06 5.57
CA TYR A 149 11.57 -0.75 4.40
C TYR A 149 10.84 0.20 3.45
N ARG A 150 10.71 -0.21 2.18
CA ARG A 150 9.80 0.38 1.21
C ARG A 150 8.95 -0.73 0.60
N LEU A 151 7.66 -0.46 0.39
CA LEU A 151 6.81 -1.35 -0.39
C LEU A 151 6.89 -0.96 -1.86
N LYS A 152 6.95 -1.94 -2.74
CA LYS A 152 6.93 -1.74 -4.19
C LYS A 152 5.94 -2.69 -4.81
N PHE A 153 5.01 -2.17 -5.60
CA PHE A 153 4.06 -2.97 -6.35
C PHE A 153 4.44 -2.99 -7.82
N SER A 154 4.17 -4.12 -8.48
CA SER A 154 4.23 -4.25 -9.94
C SER A 154 2.85 -4.61 -10.46
N PHE A 155 2.39 -3.93 -11.51
CA PHE A 155 1.07 -4.16 -12.09
C PHE A 155 1.04 -3.84 -13.59
N THR A 156 0.13 -4.47 -14.32
CA THR A 156 -0.12 -4.17 -15.73
C THR A 156 -1.47 -3.50 -15.89
N VAL A 157 -1.57 -2.63 -16.90
CA VAL A 157 -2.82 -1.98 -17.30
C VAL A 157 -3.11 -2.37 -18.75
N SER A 158 -4.34 -2.80 -19.01
CA SER A 158 -4.84 -3.17 -20.33
C SER A 158 -6.23 -2.61 -20.57
N ASN A 159 -6.70 -2.74 -21.81
CA ASN A 159 -7.98 -2.29 -22.34
C ASN A 159 -8.12 -0.77 -22.44
N ASN A 160 -8.15 -0.05 -21.34
CA ASN A 160 -8.36 1.39 -21.29
C ASN A 160 -7.47 2.07 -20.24
N ILE A 161 -7.44 3.41 -20.25
CA ILE A 161 -6.77 4.19 -19.21
C ILE A 161 -7.48 3.97 -17.88
N VAL A 162 -6.73 3.63 -16.83
CA VAL A 162 -7.25 3.65 -15.45
C VAL A 162 -7.01 5.03 -14.85
N SER A 163 -8.08 5.68 -14.42
CA SER A 163 -8.05 7.02 -13.84
C SER A 163 -8.14 6.96 -12.33
N GLY A 164 -7.20 7.62 -11.65
CA GLY A 164 -7.21 7.74 -10.20
C GLY A 164 -7.13 6.39 -9.46
N LEU A 165 -6.21 5.52 -9.89
CA LEU A 165 -5.94 4.29 -9.17
C LEU A 165 -5.47 4.62 -7.74
N LYS A 166 -6.21 4.12 -6.76
CA LYS A 166 -5.98 4.30 -5.32
C LYS A 166 -5.52 2.99 -4.69
N TYR A 167 -4.58 3.09 -3.78
CA TYR A 167 -4.11 2.03 -2.92
C TYR A 167 -4.57 2.29 -1.49
N THR A 168 -5.16 1.28 -0.85
CA THR A 168 -5.46 1.30 0.58
C THR A 168 -4.82 0.09 1.23
N ASN A 169 -4.19 0.29 2.38
CA ASN A 169 -3.65 -0.78 3.20
C ASN A 169 -3.98 -0.53 4.66
N ASN A 170 -4.70 -1.48 5.25
CA ASN A 170 -5.00 -1.49 6.67
C ASN A 170 -4.15 -2.58 7.32
N VAL A 171 -3.56 -2.29 8.48
CA VAL A 171 -2.74 -3.24 9.23
C VAL A 171 -3.29 -3.39 10.64
N TRP A 172 -3.42 -4.63 11.10
CA TRP A 172 -3.88 -4.98 12.43
C TRP A 172 -2.84 -5.79 13.20
N LYS A 173 -2.89 -5.63 14.52
CA LYS A 173 -2.16 -6.45 15.48
C LYS A 173 -3.13 -6.91 16.55
N THR A 174 -3.28 -8.23 16.70
CA THR A 174 -4.18 -8.82 17.71
C THR A 174 -5.61 -8.27 17.60
N GLY A 175 -6.13 -8.18 16.36
CA GLY A 175 -7.48 -7.66 16.07
C GLY A 175 -7.65 -6.14 16.15
N VAL A 176 -6.64 -5.39 16.61
CA VAL A 176 -6.70 -3.92 16.68
C VAL A 176 -6.00 -3.31 15.46
N ARG A 177 -6.66 -2.37 14.77
CA ARG A 177 -6.06 -1.62 13.65
C ARG A 177 -4.94 -0.73 14.19
N VAL A 178 -3.71 -0.96 13.72
CA VAL A 178 -2.50 -0.24 14.16
C VAL A 178 -1.96 0.72 13.09
N ASP A 179 -2.30 0.49 11.82
CA ASP A 179 -1.95 1.39 10.74
C ASP A 179 -3.04 1.42 9.64
N LYS A 180 -3.15 2.55 8.95
CA LYS A 180 -4.03 2.76 7.81
C LYS A 180 -3.36 3.72 6.83
N THR A 181 -3.05 3.21 5.64
CA THR A 181 -2.47 3.97 4.54
C THR A 181 -3.48 4.08 3.40
N LYS A 182 -3.71 5.30 2.90
CA LYS A 182 -4.52 5.57 1.69
C LYS A 182 -3.69 6.47 0.76
N LEU A 183 -3.53 6.05 -0.50
CA LEU A 183 -2.70 6.76 -1.48
C LEU A 183 -3.33 6.80 -2.86
N MET A 184 -3.38 7.98 -3.48
CA MET A 184 -3.70 8.14 -4.90
C MET A 184 -2.43 7.88 -5.71
N LEU A 185 -2.37 6.76 -6.43
CA LEU A 185 -1.23 6.38 -7.25
C LEU A 185 -1.21 7.18 -8.57
N GLY A 186 -2.38 7.49 -9.11
CA GLY A 186 -2.56 8.34 -10.28
C GLY A 186 -3.26 7.64 -11.45
N THR A 187 -3.00 8.14 -12.65
CA THR A 187 -3.61 7.66 -13.90
C THR A 187 -2.58 6.87 -14.70
N PHE A 188 -2.97 5.71 -15.23
CA PHE A 188 -2.07 4.81 -15.95
C PHE A 188 -2.69 4.38 -17.28
N SER A 189 -1.89 4.43 -18.34
CA SER A 189 -2.30 4.02 -19.68
C SER A 189 -2.06 2.52 -19.92
N PRO A 190 -2.77 1.89 -20.87
CA PRO A 190 -2.44 0.54 -21.29
C PRO A 190 -1.03 0.45 -21.87
N GLN A 191 -0.23 -0.50 -21.38
CA GLN A 191 1.09 -0.82 -21.91
C GLN A 191 1.49 -2.26 -21.59
N LYS A 192 2.41 -2.81 -22.39
CA LYS A 192 2.89 -4.19 -22.25
C LYS A 192 3.81 -4.36 -21.04
N GLU A 193 4.70 -3.39 -20.82
CA GLU A 193 5.64 -3.41 -19.70
C GLU A 193 4.90 -3.11 -18.37
N PRO A 194 5.13 -3.90 -17.32
CA PRO A 194 4.53 -3.60 -16.02
C PRO A 194 4.97 -2.25 -15.46
N TYR A 195 4.03 -1.50 -14.91
CA TYR A 195 4.33 -0.36 -14.05
C TYR A 195 4.92 -0.84 -12.74
N THR A 196 5.78 -0.01 -12.14
CA THR A 196 6.22 -0.19 -10.77
C THR A 196 5.99 1.07 -9.96
N TYR A 197 5.39 0.93 -8.79
CA TYR A 197 5.18 2.03 -7.85
C TYR A 197 5.86 1.69 -6.54
N GLU A 198 6.69 2.59 -6.03
CA GLU A 198 7.42 2.45 -4.76
C GLU A 198 6.88 3.47 -3.77
N LEU A 199 6.48 2.99 -2.58
CA LEU A 199 6.01 3.83 -1.48
C LEU A 199 7.19 4.50 -0.77
N GLU A 200 6.86 5.50 0.06
CA GLU A 200 7.82 6.15 0.95
C GLU A 200 8.46 5.16 1.92
N GLU A 201 9.65 5.51 2.42
CA GLU A 201 10.37 4.68 3.38
C GLU A 201 9.70 4.73 4.75
N GLU A 202 9.39 3.56 5.28
CA GLU A 202 8.82 3.37 6.61
C GLU A 202 9.78 2.61 7.51
N THR A 203 9.51 2.62 8.82
CA THR A 203 10.28 1.86 9.81
C THR A 203 9.35 0.96 10.61
N THR A 204 9.68 -0.33 10.68
CA THR A 204 8.89 -1.27 11.48
C THR A 204 8.91 -0.90 12.97
N PRO A 205 7.79 -1.08 13.69
CA PRO A 205 7.75 -0.79 15.12
C PRO A 205 8.76 -1.66 15.88
N SER A 206 9.16 -1.20 17.07
CA SER A 206 10.18 -1.88 17.89
C SER A 206 9.78 -2.01 19.35
N GLY A 207 10.36 -3.00 20.02
CA GLY A 207 10.11 -3.31 21.41
C GLY A 207 9.30 -4.59 21.60
N LEU A 208 9.26 -5.09 22.83
CA LEU A 208 8.66 -6.39 23.15
C LEU A 208 7.20 -6.48 22.68
N PHE A 209 6.44 -5.39 22.82
CA PHE A 209 5.03 -5.32 22.42
C PHE A 209 4.81 -5.11 20.93
N ALA A 210 5.82 -4.70 20.17
CA ALA A 210 5.74 -4.56 18.70
C ALA A 210 5.98 -5.88 17.98
N ARG A 211 6.62 -6.84 18.62
CA ARG A 211 6.89 -8.15 18.01
C ARG A 211 5.61 -9.00 17.96
N GLY A 212 5.57 -9.93 17.03
CA GLY A 212 4.48 -10.88 16.85
C GLY A 212 3.83 -10.80 15.46
N SER A 213 2.66 -11.41 15.36
CA SER A 213 1.89 -11.53 14.12
C SER A 213 1.02 -10.31 13.85
N TYR A 214 0.94 -9.96 12.58
CA TYR A 214 0.14 -8.89 12.01
C TYR A 214 -0.71 -9.44 10.87
N SER A 215 -1.89 -8.89 10.69
CA SER A 215 -2.69 -9.05 9.47
C SER A 215 -2.70 -7.73 8.73
N ALA A 216 -2.76 -7.79 7.40
CA ALA A 216 -2.93 -6.63 6.54
C ALA A 216 -3.93 -6.94 5.44
N ARG A 217 -4.70 -5.93 5.03
CA ARG A 217 -5.66 -5.97 3.94
C ARG A 217 -5.28 -4.87 2.97
N THR A 218 -4.92 -5.25 1.76
CA THR A 218 -4.53 -4.35 0.69
C THR A 218 -5.62 -4.34 -0.38
N LYS A 219 -6.01 -3.14 -0.79
CA LYS A 219 -7.05 -2.89 -1.79
C LYS A 219 -6.59 -1.91 -2.87
N PHE A 220 -6.94 -2.18 -4.12
CA PHE A 220 -6.74 -1.31 -5.28
C PHE A 220 -8.08 -0.99 -5.96
N VAL A 221 -8.43 0.29 -6.03
CA VAL A 221 -9.72 0.79 -6.57
C VAL A 221 -9.47 2.05 -7.40
N ASP A 222 -10.20 2.29 -8.47
CA ASP A 222 -10.10 3.54 -9.26
C ASP A 222 -11.16 4.59 -8.88
N ASP A 223 -11.19 5.72 -9.61
CA ASP A 223 -12.20 6.77 -9.41
C ASP A 223 -13.62 6.34 -9.78
N ASP A 224 -13.77 5.33 -10.65
CA ASP A 224 -15.07 4.76 -11.04
C ASP A 224 -15.58 3.72 -10.02
N GLY A 225 -14.82 3.47 -8.95
CA GLY A 225 -15.16 2.53 -7.89
C GLY A 225 -14.91 1.07 -8.26
N LYS A 226 -14.22 0.79 -9.38
CA LYS A 226 -13.88 -0.57 -9.79
C LYS A 226 -12.73 -1.09 -8.95
N GLU A 227 -12.96 -2.25 -8.32
CA GLU A 227 -11.94 -2.95 -7.55
C GLU A 227 -11.11 -3.89 -8.45
N TYR A 228 -9.79 -3.80 -8.31
CA TYR A 228 -8.83 -4.63 -9.05
C TYR A 228 -8.13 -5.68 -8.19
N LEU A 229 -8.05 -5.41 -6.89
CA LEU A 229 -7.47 -6.32 -5.90
C LEU A 229 -8.07 -6.00 -4.53
N ASP A 230 -8.47 -7.02 -3.80
CA ASP A 230 -8.75 -6.97 -2.38
C ASP A 230 -8.25 -8.28 -1.76
N VAL A 231 -7.15 -8.20 -1.03
CA VAL A 231 -6.47 -9.37 -0.47
C VAL A 231 -6.02 -9.11 0.95
N SER A 232 -6.19 -10.13 1.79
CA SER A 232 -5.66 -10.13 3.14
C SER A 232 -4.46 -11.08 3.25
N TYR A 233 -3.46 -10.67 4.01
CA TYR A 233 -2.26 -11.47 4.27
C TYR A 233 -1.74 -11.27 5.69
N HIS A 234 -0.90 -12.21 6.13
CA HIS A 234 -0.30 -12.19 7.46
C HIS A 234 1.21 -12.04 7.35
N PHE A 235 1.82 -11.36 8.31
CA PHE A 235 3.28 -11.24 8.42
C PHE A 235 3.70 -11.14 9.87
N GLU A 236 4.99 -11.31 10.14
CA GLU A 236 5.55 -11.24 11.49
C GLU A 236 6.60 -10.15 11.63
N ILE A 237 6.64 -9.52 12.81
CA ILE A 237 7.75 -8.68 13.23
C ILE A 237 8.50 -9.38 14.35
N GLN A 238 9.80 -9.59 14.16
CA GLN A 238 10.67 -10.27 15.11
C GLN A 238 11.87 -9.43 15.51
N LYS A 239 12.56 -9.82 16.59
CA LYS A 239 13.77 -9.13 17.07
C LYS A 239 14.92 -9.17 16.05
N ASN A 240 15.04 -10.28 15.33
CA ASN A 240 16.08 -10.52 14.35
C ASN A 240 15.46 -10.96 13.03
N TRP A 241 16.21 -10.79 11.94
CA TRP A 241 15.84 -11.40 10.67
C TRP A 241 15.89 -12.93 10.76
N PRO A 242 15.09 -13.66 9.95
CA PRO A 242 15.19 -15.10 9.87
C PRO A 242 16.62 -15.48 9.47
N SER A 243 17.19 -16.44 10.21
CA SER A 243 18.49 -17.02 9.91
C SER A 243 18.50 -17.56 8.49
N ARG A 244 19.57 -17.30 7.71
CA ARG A 244 19.76 -18.01 6.44
C ARG A 244 19.97 -19.48 6.76
N SER A 245 19.00 -20.33 6.42
CA SER A 245 19.17 -21.78 6.35
C SER A 245 19.93 -22.16 5.09
#